data_AF-A0AB39P4S4-F1
#
_entry.id   AF-A0AB39P4S4-F1
#
_cell.length_a   1.000
_cell.length_b   1.000
_cell.length_c   1.000
_cell.angle_alpha   90.00
_cell.angle_beta   90.00
_cell.angle_gamma   90.00
#
_symmetry.space_group_name_H-M   'P 1'
#
loop_
_entity.id
_entity.type
_entity.pdbx_description
1 polymer ?
#
loop_
_entity_poly.entity_id
_entity_poly.type
_entity_poly.pdbx_seq_one_letter_code
_entity_poly.pdbx_strand_id
1 'polypeptide(L)'
;MIQAIGLTSNPRKELPPAVDDVSFEAHAGRVTALLGATGAGKTTALKLMLELQQGRGITYFRGRPLHRIAHPSREIGVLLGEVPGHPARTVRGQLRMLCAAAGVPVRRADEVLEVVGLVSLRDERLGTLSRGMDRRLGLACALLSDPHTLVLDDPADGLSTREGRWLHGILRAHATQGGTVLFTTDDAKEAARSADRIVALEEGRLAADQEAADFARTRLRPRVAVRSPHAARLGALLTKEARAAQRSVEVVREDGNRLSVYGSTCADVGETAFRHSILVHQLADEIGDMGSAAVQPTGSGAPEAGAPGPARKPTDDALPPLPPPIAVRQAPSPLRPLRYELRRAAGVGTGYLVVAAVLVTSALLSVLLARIGHTPQPYLLAAWPQDFPLPPAALGAGLLGAIAFGEEFRHPALAADRGTVPRRLGLLAAKLLVSGVTALVLAVLTVGCDLEMLYLVYGRELTGVPADWLSLSAGWIGLMVGCAWAGVLAAGIFRSTTAGLAAVLAVPILVVPLVQKTLEGPSVRTAAGFSERLRELVLMQWPFGGERYLAAGVRVIAQPVGGALMLSLTALLCAYLLMTLRSRVR
;
A
#
# COMPACT_ATOMS: atom_id res chain seq x y z
N MET A 1 -17.85 -8.77 -9.10
CA MET A 1 -18.96 -7.90 -9.51
C MET A 1 -18.61 -6.47 -9.16
N ILE A 2 -18.79 -5.55 -10.11
CA ILE A 2 -18.74 -4.10 -9.95
C ILE A 2 -20.17 -3.58 -10.12
N GLN A 3 -20.59 -2.66 -9.25
CA GLN A 3 -21.87 -1.95 -9.37
C GLN A 3 -21.60 -0.46 -9.29
N ALA A 4 -21.81 0.25 -10.39
CA ALA A 4 -21.73 1.70 -10.47
C ALA A 4 -23.14 2.29 -10.37
N ILE A 5 -23.37 3.22 -9.45
CA ILE A 5 -24.70 3.79 -9.18
C ILE A 5 -24.60 5.31 -9.16
N GLY A 6 -25.32 5.95 -10.09
CA GLY A 6 -25.50 7.40 -10.17
C GLY A 6 -24.20 8.18 -10.26
N LEU A 7 -23.24 7.69 -11.04
CA LEU A 7 -21.94 8.35 -11.18
C LEU A 7 -22.13 9.68 -11.91
N THR A 8 -21.80 10.78 -11.22
CA THR A 8 -21.85 12.13 -11.80
C THR A 8 -20.57 12.87 -11.44
N SER A 9 -19.82 13.32 -12.44
CA SER A 9 -18.63 14.14 -12.22
C SER A 9 -19.00 15.57 -11.83
N ASN A 10 -18.14 16.25 -11.06
CA ASN A 10 -18.34 17.69 -10.85
C ASN A 10 -18.16 18.46 -12.17
N PRO A 11 -19.03 19.42 -12.49
CA PRO A 11 -18.87 20.29 -13.65
C PRO A 11 -17.58 21.11 -13.53
N ARG A 12 -16.93 21.37 -14.67
CA ARG A 12 -15.70 22.20 -14.73
C ARG A 12 -16.02 23.52 -15.42
N LYS A 13 -15.98 24.62 -14.65
CA LYS A 13 -16.31 25.97 -15.15
C LYS A 13 -17.73 25.99 -15.76
N GLU A 14 -17.88 26.46 -16.99
CA GLU A 14 -19.13 26.56 -17.74
C GLU A 14 -19.45 25.30 -18.56
N LEU A 15 -18.65 24.23 -18.45
CA LEU A 15 -18.91 22.99 -19.17
C LEU A 15 -19.80 22.05 -18.35
N PRO A 16 -20.70 21.29 -19.00
CA PRO A 16 -21.49 20.25 -18.34
C PRO A 16 -20.59 19.18 -17.71
N PRO A 17 -21.11 18.40 -16.75
CA PRO A 17 -20.37 17.28 -16.19
C PRO A 17 -19.98 16.29 -17.30
N ALA A 18 -18.75 15.80 -17.25
CA ALA A 18 -18.24 14.83 -18.24
C ALA A 18 -18.87 13.43 -18.12
N VAL A 19 -19.48 13.15 -16.97
CA VAL A 19 -20.28 11.95 -16.68
C VAL A 19 -21.49 12.40 -15.86
N ASP A 20 -22.68 11.98 -16.25
CA ASP A 20 -23.97 12.42 -15.68
C ASP A 20 -24.92 11.23 -15.48
N ASP A 21 -25.14 10.86 -14.21
CA ASP A 21 -26.06 9.81 -13.76
C ASP A 21 -25.83 8.42 -14.40
N VAL A 22 -24.57 8.03 -14.52
CA VAL A 22 -24.22 6.73 -15.13
C VAL A 22 -24.32 5.60 -14.09
N SER A 23 -25.17 4.63 -14.39
CA SER A 23 -25.36 3.42 -13.57
C SER A 23 -25.26 2.16 -14.44
N PHE A 24 -24.48 1.18 -14.01
CA PHE A 24 -24.34 -0.11 -14.69
C PHE A 24 -23.68 -1.17 -13.79
N GLU A 25 -23.72 -2.43 -14.23
CA GLU A 25 -23.12 -3.55 -13.50
C GLU A 25 -22.16 -4.37 -14.38
N ALA A 26 -20.98 -4.68 -13.84
CA ALA A 26 -20.04 -5.64 -14.43
C ALA A 26 -19.98 -6.91 -13.58
N HIS A 27 -20.34 -8.04 -14.16
CA HIS A 27 -20.53 -9.29 -13.42
C HIS A 27 -19.22 -10.06 -13.20
N ALA A 28 -19.18 -10.89 -12.15
CA ALA A 28 -18.08 -11.87 -12.00
C ALA A 28 -18.20 -12.96 -13.07
N GLY A 29 -17.07 -13.49 -13.53
CA GLY A 29 -17.04 -14.48 -14.59
C GLY A 29 -17.23 -13.91 -16.00
N ARG A 30 -17.37 -12.58 -16.15
CA ARG A 30 -17.68 -11.91 -17.42
C ARG A 30 -16.72 -10.77 -17.72
N VAL A 31 -16.55 -10.50 -19.01
CA VAL A 31 -15.86 -9.34 -19.54
C VAL A 31 -16.90 -8.29 -19.95
N THR A 32 -16.79 -7.08 -19.41
CA THR A 32 -17.66 -5.94 -19.73
C THR A 32 -16.85 -4.86 -20.43
N ALA A 33 -17.31 -4.42 -21.61
CA ALA A 33 -16.72 -3.29 -22.33
C ALA A 33 -17.53 -2.02 -22.07
N LEU A 34 -16.83 -0.96 -21.71
CA LEU A 34 -17.36 0.40 -21.62
C LEU A 34 -17.01 1.13 -22.93
N LEU A 35 -17.95 1.16 -23.86
CA LEU A 35 -17.78 1.68 -25.23
C LEU A 35 -18.17 3.16 -25.31
N GLY A 36 -17.49 3.93 -26.14
CA GLY A 36 -17.91 5.30 -26.48
C GLY A 36 -16.80 6.05 -27.22
N ALA A 37 -17.14 7.15 -27.87
CA ALA A 37 -16.16 7.98 -28.57
C ALA A 37 -15.11 8.62 -27.62
N THR A 38 -14.05 9.19 -28.19
CA THR A 38 -13.13 10.05 -27.43
C THR A 38 -13.92 11.22 -26.82
N GLY A 39 -13.80 11.42 -25.51
CA GLY A 39 -14.53 12.46 -24.79
C GLY A 39 -15.92 12.04 -24.26
N ALA A 40 -16.39 10.81 -24.51
CA ALA A 40 -17.67 10.32 -23.99
C ALA A 40 -17.75 10.12 -22.46
N GLY A 41 -16.67 10.42 -21.73
CA GLY A 41 -16.64 10.30 -20.26
C GLY A 41 -16.11 8.96 -19.72
N LYS A 42 -15.69 8.02 -20.57
CA LYS A 42 -15.17 6.68 -20.19
C LYS A 42 -14.11 6.71 -19.07
N THR A 43 -12.97 7.36 -19.31
CA THR A 43 -11.88 7.51 -18.32
C THR A 43 -12.35 8.23 -17.06
N THR A 44 -13.25 9.21 -17.20
CA THR A 44 -13.82 9.94 -16.05
C THR A 44 -14.71 9.02 -15.21
N ALA A 45 -15.52 8.15 -15.83
CA ALA A 45 -16.32 7.16 -15.14
C ALA A 45 -15.42 6.20 -14.35
N LEU A 46 -14.36 5.67 -14.96
CA LEU A 46 -13.39 4.82 -14.26
C LEU A 46 -12.73 5.55 -13.07
N LYS A 47 -12.34 6.82 -13.23
CA LYS A 47 -11.77 7.63 -12.15
C LYS A 47 -12.75 7.90 -11.01
N LEU A 48 -14.04 8.11 -11.31
CA LEU A 48 -15.09 8.22 -10.29
C LEU A 48 -15.29 6.91 -9.55
N MET A 49 -15.34 5.79 -10.27
CA MET A 49 -15.48 4.45 -9.70
C MET A 49 -14.34 4.10 -8.74
N LEU A 50 -13.13 4.54 -9.07
CA LEU A 50 -11.92 4.33 -8.28
C LEU A 50 -11.68 5.43 -7.23
N GLU A 51 -12.64 6.32 -7.01
CA GLU A 51 -12.55 7.46 -6.07
C GLU A 51 -11.31 8.36 -6.30
N LEU A 52 -10.76 8.36 -7.52
CA LEU A 52 -9.60 9.17 -7.94
C LEU A 52 -10.00 10.58 -8.42
N GLN A 53 -11.28 10.80 -8.66
CA GLN A 53 -11.86 12.09 -9.01
C GLN A 53 -13.09 12.36 -8.14
N GLN A 54 -13.28 13.61 -7.74
CA GLN A 54 -14.46 14.01 -6.98
C GLN A 54 -15.72 14.03 -7.85
N GLY A 55 -16.82 13.55 -7.29
CA GLY A 55 -18.14 13.52 -7.91
C GLY A 55 -19.19 12.95 -6.96
N ARG A 56 -20.37 12.67 -7.50
CA ARG A 56 -21.49 11.97 -6.85
C ARG A 56 -21.60 10.54 -7.37
N GLY A 57 -22.40 9.75 -6.66
CA GLY A 57 -22.57 8.33 -6.92
C GLY A 57 -21.68 7.47 -6.05
N ILE A 58 -21.87 6.16 -6.16
CA ILE A 58 -21.11 5.17 -5.41
C ILE A 58 -20.80 3.99 -6.30
N THR A 59 -19.60 3.42 -6.14
CA THR A 59 -19.23 2.16 -6.79
C THR A 59 -18.93 1.10 -5.75
N TYR A 60 -19.54 -0.07 -5.92
CA TYR A 60 -19.25 -1.24 -5.11
C TYR A 60 -18.40 -2.23 -5.88
N PHE A 61 -17.29 -2.66 -5.27
CA PHE A 61 -16.48 -3.78 -5.70
C PHE A 61 -16.76 -4.94 -4.76
N ARG A 62 -17.38 -6.01 -5.29
CA ARG A 62 -17.82 -7.18 -4.50
C ARG A 62 -18.67 -6.78 -3.28
N GLY A 63 -19.59 -5.84 -3.48
CA GLY A 63 -20.53 -5.35 -2.45
C GLY A 63 -19.93 -4.36 -1.44
N ARG A 64 -18.68 -3.90 -1.62
CA ARG A 64 -18.04 -2.92 -0.74
C ARG A 64 -17.55 -1.70 -1.53
N PRO A 65 -17.76 -0.48 -1.04
CA PRO A 65 -17.16 0.69 -1.67
C PRO A 65 -15.64 0.71 -1.46
N LEU A 66 -14.92 1.39 -2.33
CA LEU A 66 -13.46 1.34 -2.39
C LEU A 66 -12.80 1.71 -1.05
N HIS A 67 -13.23 2.82 -0.43
CA HIS A 67 -12.73 3.27 0.87
C HIS A 67 -12.97 2.31 2.04
N ARG A 68 -13.83 1.29 1.88
CA ARG A 68 -14.05 0.22 2.89
C ARG A 68 -13.23 -1.04 2.63
N ILE A 69 -12.49 -1.11 1.53
CA ILE A 69 -11.61 -2.24 1.22
C ILE A 69 -10.26 -2.01 1.91
N ALA A 70 -9.84 -2.95 2.75
CA ALA A 70 -8.62 -2.83 3.54
C ALA A 70 -7.34 -2.78 2.67
N HIS A 71 -7.32 -3.54 1.58
CA HIS A 71 -6.20 -3.59 0.64
C HIS A 71 -6.71 -3.49 -0.81
N PRO A 72 -7.08 -2.27 -1.28
CA PRO A 72 -7.68 -2.10 -2.60
C PRO A 72 -6.80 -2.65 -3.73
N SER A 73 -5.48 -2.44 -3.63
CA SER A 73 -4.48 -2.92 -4.60
C SER A 73 -4.38 -4.44 -4.73
N ARG A 74 -5.00 -5.22 -3.83
CA ARG A 74 -5.12 -6.68 -3.91
C ARG A 74 -6.47 -7.16 -4.42
N GLU A 75 -7.48 -6.31 -4.40
CA GLU A 75 -8.81 -6.67 -4.87
C GLU A 75 -9.08 -6.16 -6.29
N ILE A 76 -8.43 -5.05 -6.66
CA ILE A 76 -8.67 -4.32 -7.92
C ILE A 76 -7.33 -4.04 -8.60
N GLY A 77 -7.11 -4.65 -9.76
CA GLY A 77 -6.04 -4.32 -10.69
C GLY A 77 -6.49 -3.20 -11.60
N VAL A 78 -5.64 -2.18 -11.72
CA VAL A 78 -5.98 -0.94 -12.41
C VAL A 78 -4.94 -0.64 -13.49
N LEU A 79 -5.42 -0.35 -14.68
CA LEU A 79 -4.64 0.29 -15.75
C LEU A 79 -5.33 1.61 -16.09
N LEU A 80 -4.70 2.74 -15.78
CA LEU A 80 -5.21 4.07 -16.09
C LEU A 80 -4.10 4.87 -16.76
N GLY A 81 -4.17 5.03 -18.09
CA GLY A 81 -3.13 5.69 -18.86
C GLY A 81 -1.79 4.94 -18.82
N GLU A 82 -0.70 5.70 -18.76
CA GLU A 82 0.67 5.18 -18.76
C GLU A 82 1.11 4.64 -17.40
N VAL A 83 2.13 3.78 -17.39
CA VAL A 83 2.67 3.22 -16.15
C VAL A 83 3.28 4.32 -15.28
N PRO A 84 2.78 4.53 -14.04
CA PRO A 84 3.29 5.60 -13.18
C PRO A 84 4.68 5.23 -12.64
N GLY A 85 5.73 5.90 -13.12
CA GLY A 85 7.10 5.64 -12.64
C GLY A 85 8.12 6.69 -13.10
N HIS A 86 9.25 6.76 -12.40
CA HIS A 86 10.36 7.61 -12.83
C HIS A 86 10.97 7.04 -14.13
N PRO A 87 11.17 7.83 -15.19
CA PRO A 87 11.55 7.33 -16.53
C PRO A 87 12.89 6.57 -16.53
N ALA A 88 13.82 6.92 -15.64
CA ALA A 88 15.11 6.23 -15.51
C ALA A 88 15.05 4.88 -14.75
N ARG A 89 13.90 4.53 -14.15
CA ARG A 89 13.74 3.26 -13.43
C ARG A 89 13.64 2.10 -14.42
N THR A 90 14.15 0.93 -14.07
CA THR A 90 13.99 -0.26 -14.89
C THR A 90 12.61 -0.87 -14.76
N VAL A 91 12.15 -1.58 -15.79
CA VAL A 91 10.88 -2.33 -15.80
C VAL A 91 10.76 -3.23 -14.57
N ARG A 92 11.77 -4.07 -14.31
CA ARG A 92 11.82 -4.95 -13.15
C ARG A 92 11.88 -4.16 -11.84
N GLY A 93 12.63 -3.06 -11.80
CA GLY A 93 12.71 -2.20 -10.62
C GLY A 93 11.35 -1.59 -10.25
N GLN A 94 10.56 -1.20 -11.26
CA GLN A 94 9.21 -0.69 -11.08
C GLN A 94 8.27 -1.75 -10.49
N LEU A 95 8.20 -2.93 -11.11
CA LEU A 95 7.34 -4.01 -10.62
C LEU A 95 7.73 -4.50 -9.22
N ARG A 96 9.03 -4.53 -8.90
CA ARG A 96 9.49 -4.92 -7.54
C ARG A 96 9.15 -3.87 -6.49
N MET A 97 9.21 -2.58 -6.83
CA MET A 97 8.71 -1.53 -5.95
C MET A 97 7.21 -1.70 -5.72
N LEU A 98 6.44 -1.93 -6.78
CA LEU A 98 5.00 -2.17 -6.66
C LEU A 98 4.70 -3.44 -5.84
N CYS A 99 5.53 -4.49 -5.95
CA CYS A 99 5.41 -5.68 -5.10
C CYS A 99 5.54 -5.32 -3.62
N ALA A 100 6.54 -4.50 -3.28
CA ALA A 100 6.75 -4.04 -1.91
C ALA A 100 5.57 -3.20 -1.41
N ALA A 101 5.05 -2.29 -2.26
CA ALA A 101 3.90 -1.45 -1.93
C ALA A 101 2.59 -2.25 -1.73
N ALA A 102 2.35 -3.27 -2.56
CA ALA A 102 1.17 -4.15 -2.44
C ALA A 102 1.36 -5.26 -1.39
N GLY A 103 2.57 -5.43 -0.86
CA GLY A 103 2.93 -6.48 0.09
C GLY A 103 2.89 -7.89 -0.49
N VAL A 104 3.22 -8.03 -1.78
CA VAL A 104 3.29 -9.32 -2.50
C VAL A 104 4.75 -9.76 -2.69
N PRO A 105 5.02 -11.08 -2.85
CA PRO A 105 6.39 -11.58 -3.00
C PRO A 105 7.12 -10.96 -4.20
N VAL A 106 8.40 -10.60 -4.03
CA VAL A 106 9.22 -9.98 -5.09
C VAL A 106 9.31 -10.82 -6.36
N ARG A 107 9.27 -12.16 -6.25
CA ARG A 107 9.23 -13.09 -7.39
C ARG A 107 8.06 -12.83 -8.35
N ARG A 108 6.99 -12.22 -7.84
CA ARG A 108 5.79 -11.93 -8.62
C ARG A 108 6.07 -10.96 -9.77
N ALA A 109 7.04 -10.06 -9.59
CA ALA A 109 7.49 -9.18 -10.66
C ALA A 109 8.02 -9.96 -11.86
N ASP A 110 8.79 -11.02 -11.61
CA ASP A 110 9.37 -11.84 -12.67
C ASP A 110 8.28 -12.74 -13.32
N GLU A 111 7.34 -13.29 -12.52
CA GLU A 111 6.18 -14.05 -13.02
C GLU A 111 5.28 -13.24 -13.96
N VAL A 112 4.91 -12.00 -13.59
CA VAL A 112 4.04 -11.19 -14.46
C VAL A 112 4.74 -10.70 -15.71
N LEU A 113 6.06 -10.50 -15.68
CA LEU A 113 6.83 -10.15 -16.87
C LEU A 113 6.83 -11.26 -17.92
N GLU A 114 6.82 -12.51 -17.48
CA GLU A 114 6.69 -13.68 -18.35
C GLU A 114 5.33 -13.70 -19.05
N VAL A 115 4.25 -13.50 -18.29
CA VAL A 115 2.88 -13.45 -18.83
C VAL A 115 2.74 -12.37 -19.90
N VAL A 116 3.31 -11.18 -19.66
CA VAL A 116 3.23 -10.05 -20.60
C VAL A 116 4.30 -10.07 -21.70
N GLY A 117 5.16 -11.08 -21.72
CA GLY A 117 6.20 -11.23 -22.74
C GLY A 117 7.26 -10.12 -22.72
N LEU A 118 7.54 -9.54 -21.54
CA LEU A 118 8.52 -8.45 -21.38
C LEU A 118 9.80 -8.88 -20.63
N VAL A 119 10.04 -10.18 -20.47
CA VAL A 119 11.21 -10.72 -19.74
C VAL A 119 12.54 -10.22 -20.30
N SER A 120 12.66 -10.11 -21.62
CA SER A 120 13.86 -9.61 -22.30
C SER A 120 14.13 -8.12 -22.03
N LEU A 121 13.09 -7.36 -21.64
CA LEU A 121 13.16 -5.92 -21.38
C LEU A 121 13.18 -5.60 -19.88
N ARG A 122 13.40 -6.59 -19.01
CA ARG A 122 13.37 -6.42 -17.55
C ARG A 122 14.32 -5.33 -17.04
N ASP A 123 15.46 -5.15 -17.71
CA ASP A 123 16.52 -4.22 -17.33
C ASP A 123 16.45 -2.89 -18.14
N GLU A 124 15.50 -2.79 -19.08
CA GLU A 124 15.23 -1.57 -19.83
C GLU A 124 14.57 -0.51 -18.96
N ARG A 125 14.78 0.77 -19.34
CA ARG A 125 14.22 1.93 -18.63
C ARG A 125 12.77 2.17 -19.05
N LEU A 126 11.93 2.65 -18.12
CA LEU A 126 10.53 2.97 -18.43
C LEU A 126 10.41 3.98 -19.57
N GLY A 127 11.27 5.01 -19.60
CA GLY A 127 11.24 6.04 -20.63
C GLY A 127 11.67 5.61 -22.03
N THR A 128 12.15 4.37 -22.22
CA THR A 128 12.53 3.84 -23.55
C THR A 128 11.47 2.91 -24.14
N LEU A 129 10.39 2.63 -23.40
CA LEU A 129 9.33 1.74 -23.85
C LEU A 129 8.48 2.39 -24.94
N SER A 130 8.08 1.60 -25.93
CA SER A 130 7.02 1.99 -26.86
C SER A 130 5.66 2.00 -26.15
N ARG A 131 4.66 2.68 -26.71
CA ARG A 131 3.29 2.72 -26.16
C ARG A 131 2.72 1.32 -25.91
N GLY A 132 2.90 0.39 -26.84
CA GLY A 132 2.45 -0.99 -26.68
C GLY A 132 3.20 -1.76 -25.59
N MET A 133 4.52 -1.51 -25.43
CA MET A 133 5.31 -2.08 -24.32
C MET A 133 4.87 -1.51 -22.97
N ASP A 134 4.58 -0.21 -22.91
CA ASP A 134 4.05 0.45 -21.71
C ASP A 134 2.66 -0.12 -21.34
N ARG A 135 1.76 -0.32 -22.31
CA ARG A 135 0.46 -0.96 -22.04
C ARG A 135 0.59 -2.37 -21.49
N ARG A 136 1.50 -3.18 -22.04
CA ARG A 136 1.80 -4.52 -21.50
C ARG A 136 2.36 -4.46 -20.08
N LEU A 137 3.25 -3.51 -19.80
CA LEU A 137 3.77 -3.31 -18.45
C LEU A 137 2.65 -2.83 -17.50
N GLY A 138 1.75 -1.98 -17.97
CA GLY A 138 0.57 -1.54 -17.24
C GLY A 138 -0.36 -2.71 -16.89
N LEU A 139 -0.58 -3.63 -17.84
CA LEU A 139 -1.29 -4.88 -17.58
C LEU A 139 -0.56 -5.75 -16.54
N ALA A 140 0.77 -5.85 -16.61
CA ALA A 140 1.56 -6.55 -15.60
C ALA A 140 1.41 -5.92 -14.21
N CYS A 141 1.35 -4.58 -14.13
CA CYS A 141 1.09 -3.85 -12.89
C CYS A 141 -0.31 -4.16 -12.36
N ALA A 142 -1.33 -4.20 -13.23
CA ALA A 142 -2.69 -4.54 -12.86
C ALA A 142 -2.81 -5.99 -12.32
N LEU A 143 -2.12 -6.95 -12.94
CA LEU A 143 -2.14 -8.37 -12.55
C LEU A 143 -1.21 -8.71 -11.36
N LEU A 144 -0.38 -7.76 -10.92
CA LEU A 144 0.69 -7.99 -9.97
C LEU A 144 0.19 -8.61 -8.66
N SER A 145 -0.89 -8.09 -8.12
CA SER A 145 -1.42 -8.53 -6.82
C SER A 145 -2.42 -9.69 -6.90
N ASP A 146 -2.58 -10.30 -8.07
CA ASP A 146 -3.62 -11.32 -8.33
C ASP A 146 -5.03 -10.82 -7.95
N PRO A 147 -5.49 -9.71 -8.54
CA PRO A 147 -6.75 -9.10 -8.15
C PRO A 147 -7.95 -9.85 -8.71
N HIS A 148 -9.04 -9.90 -7.95
CA HIS A 148 -10.30 -10.45 -8.44
C HIS A 148 -10.93 -9.57 -9.53
N THR A 149 -10.73 -8.26 -9.48
CA THR A 149 -11.36 -7.30 -10.39
C THR A 149 -10.31 -6.56 -11.22
N LEU A 150 -10.50 -6.46 -12.52
CA LEU A 150 -9.69 -5.63 -13.41
C LEU A 150 -10.51 -4.45 -13.93
N VAL A 151 -9.94 -3.25 -13.83
CA VAL A 151 -10.48 -2.00 -14.37
C VAL A 151 -9.41 -1.37 -15.26
N LEU A 152 -9.63 -1.40 -16.57
CA LEU A 152 -8.60 -1.11 -17.56
C LEU A 152 -9.03 -0.01 -18.53
N ASP A 153 -8.23 1.06 -18.66
CA ASP A 153 -8.52 2.17 -19.57
C ASP A 153 -7.76 2.04 -20.89
N ASP A 154 -8.52 1.80 -21.96
CA ASP A 154 -8.08 1.55 -23.33
C ASP A 154 -6.87 0.59 -23.39
N PRO A 155 -7.00 -0.66 -22.89
CA PRO A 155 -5.86 -1.55 -22.73
C PRO A 155 -5.23 -2.03 -24.05
N ALA A 156 -5.97 -1.97 -25.16
CA ALA A 156 -5.48 -2.34 -26.49
C ALA A 156 -4.77 -1.20 -27.23
N ASP A 157 -4.75 0.00 -26.65
CA ASP A 157 -4.19 1.19 -27.28
C ASP A 157 -2.70 1.06 -27.59
N GLY A 158 -2.32 1.28 -28.85
CA GLY A 158 -0.94 1.12 -29.32
C GLY A 158 -0.47 -0.33 -29.47
N LEU A 159 -1.35 -1.32 -29.29
CA LEU A 159 -1.09 -2.72 -29.60
C LEU A 159 -1.44 -3.03 -31.07
N SER A 160 -0.65 -3.89 -31.72
CA SER A 160 -1.03 -4.44 -33.02
C SER A 160 -2.18 -5.44 -32.90
N THR A 161 -2.86 -5.79 -34.00
CA THR A 161 -3.99 -6.72 -34.01
C THR A 161 -3.66 -8.10 -33.40
N ARG A 162 -2.42 -8.60 -33.56
CA ARG A 162 -1.98 -9.85 -32.92
C ARG A 162 -1.90 -9.70 -31.40
N GLU A 163 -1.39 -8.57 -30.94
CA GLU A 163 -1.20 -8.27 -29.53
C GLU A 163 -2.53 -7.96 -28.83
N GLY A 164 -3.47 -7.30 -29.52
CA GLY A 164 -4.85 -7.15 -29.06
C GLY A 164 -5.54 -8.51 -28.84
N ARG A 165 -5.40 -9.46 -29.77
CA ARG A 165 -5.92 -10.83 -29.57
C ARG A 165 -5.31 -11.53 -28.35
N TRP A 166 -4.01 -11.36 -28.13
CA TRP A 166 -3.34 -11.87 -26.93
C TRP A 166 -3.90 -11.24 -25.64
N LEU A 167 -4.07 -9.92 -25.62
CA LEU A 167 -4.67 -9.20 -24.50
C LEU A 167 -6.07 -9.73 -24.19
N HIS A 168 -6.94 -9.84 -25.20
CA HIS A 168 -8.28 -10.37 -25.02
C HIS A 168 -8.28 -11.81 -24.48
N GLY A 169 -7.32 -12.63 -24.93
CA GLY A 169 -7.10 -13.97 -24.38
C GLY A 169 -6.81 -13.95 -22.88
N ILE A 170 -5.97 -13.04 -22.41
CA ILE A 170 -5.69 -12.85 -20.98
C ILE A 170 -6.93 -12.38 -20.21
N LEU A 171 -7.65 -11.38 -20.73
CA LEU A 171 -8.85 -10.86 -20.08
C LEU A 171 -9.94 -11.95 -19.97
N ARG A 172 -10.09 -12.75 -21.03
CA ARG A 172 -11.00 -13.89 -21.05
C ARG A 172 -10.58 -14.95 -20.05
N ALA A 173 -9.28 -15.30 -19.99
CA ALA A 173 -8.75 -16.25 -19.02
C ALA A 173 -9.04 -15.79 -17.58
N HIS A 174 -8.82 -14.51 -17.29
CA HIS A 174 -9.11 -13.92 -15.98
C HIS A 174 -10.59 -14.02 -15.61
N ALA A 175 -11.48 -13.71 -16.56
CA ALA A 175 -12.93 -13.87 -16.37
C ALA A 175 -13.32 -15.34 -16.15
N THR A 176 -12.78 -16.28 -16.94
CA THR A 176 -13.11 -17.72 -16.77
C THR A 176 -12.68 -18.30 -15.42
N GLN A 177 -11.69 -17.69 -14.76
CA GLN A 177 -11.28 -18.04 -13.39
C GLN A 177 -12.19 -17.43 -12.31
N GLY A 178 -13.29 -16.78 -12.70
CA GLY A 178 -14.24 -16.13 -11.81
C GLY A 178 -13.99 -14.63 -11.59
N GLY A 179 -12.94 -14.07 -12.20
CA GLY A 179 -12.63 -12.64 -12.12
C GLY A 179 -13.71 -11.76 -12.76
N THR A 180 -13.72 -10.47 -12.41
CA THR A 180 -14.53 -9.46 -13.11
C THR A 180 -13.59 -8.59 -13.96
N VAL A 181 -13.90 -8.40 -15.23
CA VAL A 181 -13.14 -7.50 -16.11
C VAL A 181 -14.05 -6.38 -16.60
N LEU A 182 -13.62 -5.14 -16.40
CA LEU A 182 -14.17 -3.95 -17.01
C LEU A 182 -13.05 -3.26 -17.78
N PHE A 183 -13.23 -3.05 -19.09
CA PHE A 183 -12.29 -2.28 -19.89
C PHE A 183 -13.01 -1.23 -20.74
N THR A 184 -12.34 -0.14 -21.07
CA THR A 184 -12.84 0.87 -22.02
C THR A 184 -12.27 0.64 -23.41
N THR A 185 -13.06 0.99 -24.43
CA THR A 185 -12.61 1.05 -25.83
C THR A 185 -13.47 2.06 -26.58
N ASP A 186 -12.96 2.60 -27.68
CA ASP A 186 -13.72 3.32 -28.69
C ASP A 186 -14.02 2.47 -29.94
N ASP A 187 -13.44 1.27 -30.07
CA ASP A 187 -13.71 0.35 -31.18
C ASP A 187 -14.89 -0.57 -30.84
N ALA A 188 -16.05 -0.27 -31.44
CA ALA A 188 -17.26 -1.06 -31.30
C ALA A 188 -17.09 -2.53 -31.75
N LYS A 189 -16.23 -2.80 -32.74
CA LYS A 189 -15.94 -4.16 -33.20
C LYS A 189 -15.04 -4.90 -32.20
N GLU A 190 -14.11 -4.20 -31.56
CA GLU A 190 -13.31 -4.77 -30.46
C GLU A 190 -14.21 -5.15 -29.29
N ALA A 191 -15.09 -4.23 -28.86
CA ALA A 191 -16.06 -4.47 -27.79
C ALA A 191 -16.92 -5.70 -28.08
N ALA A 192 -17.52 -5.78 -29.28
CA ALA A 192 -18.38 -6.90 -29.66
C ALA A 192 -17.67 -8.24 -29.80
N ARG A 193 -16.38 -8.25 -30.14
CA ARG A 193 -15.60 -9.50 -30.25
C ARG A 193 -15.11 -10.01 -28.90
N SER A 194 -14.83 -9.13 -27.95
CA SER A 194 -14.07 -9.47 -26.74
C SER A 194 -14.85 -9.41 -25.43
N ALA A 195 -15.96 -8.68 -25.39
CA ALA A 195 -16.81 -8.57 -24.21
C ALA A 195 -18.04 -9.48 -24.28
N ASP A 196 -18.57 -9.85 -23.11
CA ASP A 196 -19.86 -10.51 -22.97
C ASP A 196 -21.01 -9.48 -22.88
N ARG A 197 -20.71 -8.28 -22.35
CA ARG A 197 -21.67 -7.17 -22.16
C ARG A 197 -21.04 -5.85 -22.59
N ILE A 198 -21.83 -4.99 -23.22
CA ILE A 198 -21.40 -3.67 -23.71
C ILE A 198 -22.27 -2.60 -23.06
N VAL A 199 -21.58 -1.69 -22.38
CA VAL A 199 -22.14 -0.47 -21.78
C VAL A 199 -21.66 0.68 -22.66
N ALA A 200 -22.56 1.25 -23.46
CA ALA A 200 -22.23 2.37 -24.35
C ALA A 200 -22.49 3.71 -23.65
N LEU A 201 -21.52 4.61 -23.71
CA LEU A 201 -21.59 5.98 -23.22
C LEU A 201 -21.59 6.96 -24.40
N GLU A 202 -22.48 7.95 -24.33
CA GLU A 202 -22.53 9.07 -25.25
C GLU A 202 -22.70 10.35 -24.43
N GLU A 203 -21.85 11.35 -24.69
CA GLU A 203 -21.90 12.65 -24.01
C GLU A 203 -21.97 12.56 -22.47
N GLY A 204 -21.28 11.58 -21.88
CA GLY A 204 -21.25 11.36 -20.44
C GLY A 204 -22.46 10.64 -19.86
N ARG A 205 -23.40 10.16 -20.69
CA ARG A 205 -24.62 9.46 -20.29
C ARG A 205 -24.67 8.04 -20.85
N LEU A 206 -25.43 7.18 -20.17
CA LEU A 206 -25.63 5.80 -20.62
C LEU A 206 -26.54 5.77 -21.85
N ALA A 207 -26.00 5.31 -22.98
CA ALA A 207 -26.72 5.19 -24.25
C ALA A 207 -27.24 3.76 -24.52
N ALA A 208 -26.54 2.74 -24.02
CA ALA A 208 -26.98 1.34 -24.09
C ALA A 208 -26.32 0.50 -23.00
N ASP A 209 -27.02 -0.52 -22.54
CA ASP A 209 -26.47 -1.57 -21.68
C ASP A 209 -27.09 -2.91 -22.07
N GLN A 210 -26.34 -3.72 -22.83
CA GLN A 210 -26.86 -4.92 -23.48
C GLN A 210 -25.79 -6.01 -23.67
N GLU A 211 -26.21 -7.23 -23.97
CA GLU A 211 -25.28 -8.32 -24.30
C GLU A 211 -24.56 -8.03 -25.62
N ALA A 212 -23.30 -8.47 -25.74
CA ALA A 212 -22.48 -8.20 -26.91
C ALA A 212 -23.08 -8.79 -28.20
N ALA A 213 -23.76 -9.94 -28.11
CA ALA A 213 -24.45 -10.57 -29.25
C ALA A 213 -25.60 -9.70 -29.77
N ASP A 214 -26.39 -9.10 -28.88
CA ASP A 214 -27.50 -8.21 -29.25
C ASP A 214 -26.98 -6.88 -29.78
N PHE A 215 -25.92 -6.34 -29.17
CA PHE A 215 -25.22 -5.17 -29.69
C PHE A 215 -24.71 -5.42 -31.12
N ALA A 216 -24.06 -6.55 -31.37
CA ALA A 216 -23.53 -6.88 -32.69
C ALA A 216 -24.65 -7.01 -33.74
N ARG A 217 -25.77 -7.64 -33.38
CA ARG A 217 -26.93 -7.83 -34.27
C ARG A 217 -27.62 -6.52 -34.63
N THR A 218 -27.73 -5.61 -33.66
CA THR A 218 -28.50 -4.37 -33.82
C THR A 218 -27.65 -3.24 -34.38
N ARG A 219 -26.39 -3.12 -33.94
CA ARG A 219 -25.57 -1.92 -34.15
C ARG A 219 -24.41 -2.14 -35.11
N LEU A 220 -23.86 -3.36 -35.23
CA LEU A 220 -22.77 -3.71 -36.14
C LEU A 220 -23.25 -4.37 -37.45
N ARG A 221 -24.44 -4.01 -37.94
CA ARG A 221 -24.95 -4.57 -39.21
C ARG A 221 -24.07 -4.06 -40.38
N PRO A 222 -23.60 -4.95 -41.28
CA PRO A 222 -22.98 -4.53 -42.52
C PRO A 222 -23.92 -3.63 -43.33
N ARG A 223 -23.38 -2.54 -43.86
CA ARG A 223 -24.11 -1.55 -44.66
C ARG A 223 -23.24 -1.02 -45.77
N VAL A 224 -23.86 -0.55 -46.84
CA VAL A 224 -23.21 0.22 -47.88
C VAL A 224 -23.44 1.70 -47.56
N ALA A 225 -22.37 2.42 -47.26
CA ALA A 225 -22.41 3.86 -47.09
C ALA A 225 -22.22 4.55 -48.45
N VAL A 226 -23.18 5.40 -48.81
CA VAL A 226 -23.19 6.14 -50.07
C VAL A 226 -23.22 7.64 -49.77
N ARG A 227 -22.33 8.42 -50.39
CA ARG A 227 -22.50 9.88 -50.50
C ARG A 227 -22.88 10.26 -51.92
N SER A 228 -24.01 10.95 -52.06
CA SER A 228 -24.49 11.46 -53.35
C SER A 228 -25.27 12.78 -53.13
N PRO A 229 -25.06 13.80 -53.98
CA PRO A 229 -25.95 14.97 -54.04
C PRO A 229 -27.42 14.61 -54.30
N HIS A 230 -27.68 13.42 -54.83
CA HIS A 230 -29.01 12.91 -55.15
C HIS A 230 -29.43 11.75 -54.25
N ALA A 231 -29.00 11.75 -52.98
CA ALA A 231 -29.32 10.73 -51.98
C ALA A 231 -30.82 10.40 -51.90
N ALA A 232 -31.72 11.40 -51.97
CA ALA A 232 -33.17 11.16 -51.97
C ALA A 232 -33.59 10.21 -53.11
N ARG A 233 -33.13 10.53 -54.31
CA ARG A 233 -33.49 9.84 -55.55
C ARG A 233 -32.90 8.43 -55.57
N LEU A 234 -31.64 8.29 -55.17
CA LEU A 234 -30.99 6.99 -55.09
C LEU A 234 -31.68 6.07 -54.08
N GLY A 235 -32.02 6.58 -52.89
CA GLY A 235 -32.70 5.78 -51.87
C GLY A 235 -34.09 5.31 -52.31
N ALA A 236 -34.86 6.16 -53.00
CA ALA A 236 -36.15 5.79 -53.56
C ALA A 236 -36.03 4.71 -54.64
N LEU A 237 -35.02 4.80 -55.52
CA LEU A 237 -34.77 3.81 -56.56
C LEU A 237 -34.34 2.45 -55.98
N LEU A 238 -33.41 2.45 -55.03
CA LEU A 238 -32.96 1.24 -54.34
C LEU A 238 -34.14 0.53 -53.65
N THR A 239 -35.00 1.29 -52.98
CA THR A 239 -36.21 0.73 -52.34
C THR A 239 -37.19 0.15 -53.37
N LYS A 240 -37.36 0.82 -54.51
CA LYS A 240 -38.24 0.37 -55.59
C LYS A 240 -37.72 -0.92 -56.24
N GLU A 241 -36.44 -0.98 -56.58
CA GLU A 241 -35.81 -2.17 -57.19
C GLU A 241 -35.75 -3.34 -56.20
N ALA A 242 -35.48 -3.09 -54.92
CA ALA A 242 -35.52 -4.12 -53.89
C ALA A 242 -36.90 -4.75 -53.74
N ARG A 243 -37.98 -3.94 -53.74
CA ARG A 243 -39.36 -4.44 -53.72
C ARG A 243 -39.69 -5.27 -54.97
N ALA A 244 -39.27 -4.80 -56.15
CA ALA A 244 -39.51 -5.52 -57.41
C ALA A 244 -38.76 -6.87 -57.45
N ALA A 245 -37.56 -6.93 -56.87
CA ALA A 245 -36.74 -8.14 -56.80
C ALA A 245 -36.99 -8.99 -55.54
N GLN A 246 -37.99 -8.66 -54.71
CA GLN A 246 -38.27 -9.31 -53.42
C GLN A 246 -37.04 -9.43 -52.48
N ARG A 247 -36.14 -8.43 -52.51
CA ARG A 247 -34.97 -8.37 -51.63
C ARG A 247 -35.30 -7.56 -50.38
N SER A 248 -34.84 -8.03 -49.22
CA SER A 248 -34.91 -7.28 -47.96
C SER A 248 -33.80 -6.23 -47.90
N VAL A 249 -34.00 -5.10 -48.58
CA VAL A 249 -33.10 -3.94 -48.51
C VAL A 249 -33.74 -2.86 -47.67
N GLU A 250 -33.00 -2.37 -46.69
CA GLU A 250 -33.41 -1.27 -45.82
C GLU A 250 -32.51 -0.06 -46.12
N VAL A 251 -33.13 1.05 -46.54
CA VAL A 251 -32.40 2.28 -46.86
C VAL A 251 -32.67 3.30 -45.75
N VAL A 252 -31.63 3.63 -45.00
CA VAL A 252 -31.67 4.66 -43.97
C VAL A 252 -30.98 5.90 -44.50
N ARG A 253 -31.67 7.04 -44.44
CA ARG A 253 -31.12 8.32 -44.85
C ARG A 253 -30.46 8.97 -43.65
N GLU A 254 -29.17 9.25 -43.76
CA GLU A 254 -28.41 10.00 -42.77
C GLU A 254 -28.39 11.49 -43.17
N ASP A 255 -27.86 12.35 -42.30
CA ASP A 255 -27.88 13.79 -42.51
C ASP A 255 -27.25 14.21 -43.86
N GLY A 256 -27.99 15.06 -44.59
CA GLY A 256 -27.57 15.65 -45.87
C GLY A 256 -27.53 14.66 -47.05
N ASN A 257 -26.32 14.43 -47.55
CA ASN A 257 -26.05 13.69 -48.81
C ASN A 257 -25.63 12.23 -48.57
N ARG A 258 -25.83 11.69 -47.36
CA ARG A 258 -25.40 10.34 -46.99
C ARG A 258 -26.58 9.37 -46.88
N LEU A 259 -26.37 8.15 -47.36
CA LEU A 259 -27.30 7.02 -47.25
C LEU A 259 -26.56 5.83 -46.68
N SER A 260 -27.26 5.07 -45.84
CA SER A 260 -26.84 3.78 -45.31
C SER A 260 -27.81 2.72 -45.83
N VAL A 261 -27.30 1.81 -46.65
CA VAL A 261 -28.10 0.75 -47.30
C VAL A 261 -27.74 -0.59 -46.68
N TYR A 262 -28.69 -1.23 -46.01
CA TYR A 262 -28.53 -2.54 -45.39
C TYR A 262 -29.11 -3.64 -46.29
N GLY A 263 -28.48 -4.82 -46.29
CA GLY A 263 -28.94 -5.97 -47.08
C GLY A 263 -28.65 -5.88 -48.58
N SER A 264 -27.72 -5.01 -48.98
CA SER A 264 -27.25 -4.85 -50.36
C SER A 264 -25.72 -4.83 -50.39
N THR A 265 -25.11 -5.03 -51.56
CA THR A 265 -23.65 -4.93 -51.75
C THR A 265 -23.25 -3.61 -52.40
N CYS A 266 -21.99 -3.18 -52.25
CA CYS A 266 -21.46 -2.04 -53.00
C CYS A 266 -21.67 -2.20 -54.51
N ALA A 267 -21.49 -3.42 -55.05
CA ALA A 267 -21.70 -3.68 -56.47
C ALA A 267 -23.14 -3.38 -56.90
N ASP A 268 -24.13 -3.94 -56.20
CA ASP A 268 -25.56 -3.71 -56.51
C ASP A 268 -25.93 -2.21 -56.44
N VAL A 269 -25.46 -1.52 -55.40
CA VAL A 269 -25.75 -0.09 -55.19
C VAL A 269 -25.07 0.76 -56.26
N GLY A 270 -23.83 0.43 -56.63
CA GLY A 270 -23.08 1.10 -57.68
C GLY A 270 -23.70 0.90 -59.07
N GLU A 271 -24.13 -0.32 -59.39
CA GLU A 271 -24.84 -0.63 -60.63
C GLU A 271 -26.16 0.13 -60.73
N THR A 272 -26.92 0.20 -59.64
CA THR A 272 -28.17 0.96 -59.59
C THR A 272 -27.92 2.45 -59.81
N ALA A 273 -26.90 3.01 -59.14
CA ALA A 273 -26.54 4.41 -59.32
C ALA A 273 -26.10 4.71 -60.77
N PHE A 274 -25.28 3.83 -61.36
CA PHE A 274 -24.80 3.96 -62.73
C PHE A 274 -25.94 3.89 -63.75
N ARG A 275 -26.81 2.88 -63.64
CA ARG A 275 -27.95 2.67 -64.56
C ARG A 275 -28.90 3.86 -64.60
N HIS A 276 -29.08 4.55 -63.49
CA HIS A 276 -29.96 5.72 -63.37
C HIS A 276 -29.22 7.06 -63.47
N SER A 277 -27.95 7.04 -63.88
CA SER A 277 -27.09 8.22 -64.05
C SER A 277 -27.01 9.11 -62.80
N ILE A 278 -26.89 8.48 -61.64
CA ILE A 278 -26.75 9.16 -60.34
C ILE A 278 -25.28 9.30 -59.99
N LEU A 279 -24.85 10.54 -59.78
CA LEU A 279 -23.51 10.84 -59.31
C LEU A 279 -23.29 10.33 -57.88
N VAL A 280 -22.24 9.55 -57.67
CA VAL A 280 -21.82 9.04 -56.36
C VAL A 280 -20.43 9.56 -56.06
N HIS A 281 -20.28 10.26 -54.94
CA HIS A 281 -18.98 10.76 -54.46
C HIS A 281 -18.25 9.72 -53.62
N GLN A 282 -18.98 8.83 -52.95
CA GLN A 282 -18.42 7.77 -52.13
C GLN A 282 -19.35 6.56 -52.14
N LEU A 283 -18.77 5.38 -52.28
CA LEU A 283 -19.44 4.09 -52.17
C LEU A 283 -18.49 3.15 -51.42
N ALA A 284 -18.87 2.74 -50.21
CA ALA A 284 -18.01 1.91 -49.37
C ALA A 284 -18.82 0.92 -48.53
N ASP A 285 -18.30 -0.29 -48.37
CA ASP A 285 -18.81 -1.24 -47.39
C ASP A 285 -18.37 -0.79 -46.00
N GLU A 286 -19.33 -0.46 -45.14
CA GLU A 286 -19.14 -0.08 -43.75
C GLU A 286 -19.84 -1.07 -42.83
N ILE A 287 -19.44 -1.08 -41.56
CA ILE A 287 -20.18 -1.75 -40.49
C ILE A 287 -20.83 -0.61 -39.70
N GLY A 288 -22.12 -0.74 -39.38
CA GLY A 288 -22.81 0.25 -38.55
C GLY A 288 -21.98 0.56 -37.30
N ASP A 289 -21.73 1.84 -37.06
CA ASP A 289 -21.00 2.29 -35.87
C ASP A 289 -21.89 3.22 -35.09
N MET A 290 -21.80 3.14 -33.76
CA MET A 290 -22.42 4.12 -32.88
C MET A 290 -21.61 5.39 -32.97
N GLY A 291 -22.16 6.38 -33.68
CA GLY A 291 -21.81 7.79 -33.49
C GLY A 291 -20.34 8.16 -33.72
N SER A 292 -20.00 8.47 -34.96
CA SER A 292 -19.28 9.71 -35.24
C SER A 292 -19.60 10.21 -36.65
N ALA A 293 -20.49 11.19 -36.70
CA ALA A 293 -20.33 12.26 -37.67
C ALA A 293 -19.04 13.01 -37.30
N ALA A 294 -18.11 13.05 -38.26
CA ALA A 294 -16.87 13.83 -38.28
C ALA A 294 -15.72 13.37 -37.36
N VAL A 295 -14.81 12.55 -37.91
CA VAL A 295 -13.38 12.91 -38.07
C VAL A 295 -12.84 12.12 -39.28
N GLN A 296 -12.53 12.82 -40.38
CA GLN A 296 -11.59 12.30 -41.38
C GLN A 296 -10.19 12.32 -40.75
N PRO A 297 -9.36 11.28 -40.89
CA PRO A 297 -7.94 11.39 -40.56
C PRO A 297 -7.29 12.34 -41.58
N THR A 298 -7.21 13.63 -41.23
CA THR A 298 -6.36 14.59 -41.93
C THR A 298 -4.90 14.18 -41.73
N GLY A 299 -4.21 13.96 -42.85
CA GLY A 299 -2.82 13.50 -42.86
C GLY A 299 -1.88 14.45 -42.13
N SER A 300 -0.95 13.86 -41.39
CA SER A 300 0.32 14.45 -41.03
C SER A 300 1.41 13.46 -41.45
N GLY A 301 2.33 13.94 -42.27
CA GLY A 301 3.30 13.14 -43.01
C GLY A 301 4.12 12.18 -42.15
N ALA A 302 4.34 10.99 -42.71
CA ALA A 302 5.33 10.04 -42.24
C ALA A 302 6.73 10.56 -42.58
N PRO A 303 7.68 10.62 -41.63
CA PRO A 303 9.10 10.53 -41.93
C PRO A 303 9.44 9.07 -42.24
N GLU A 304 10.16 8.85 -43.34
CA GLU A 304 10.80 7.57 -43.66
C GLU A 304 11.64 7.08 -42.47
N ALA A 305 11.27 5.94 -41.91
CA ALA A 305 12.09 5.19 -40.95
C ALA A 305 12.61 3.93 -41.65
N GLY A 306 13.94 3.77 -41.60
CA GLY A 306 14.71 2.76 -42.31
C GLY A 306 14.36 1.31 -41.98
N ALA A 307 14.77 0.44 -42.90
CA ALA A 307 14.53 -0.99 -42.95
C ALA A 307 14.75 -1.74 -41.61
N PRO A 308 13.81 -2.60 -41.18
CA PRO A 308 14.08 -3.57 -40.13
C PRO A 308 14.83 -4.79 -40.68
N GLY A 309 15.93 -5.17 -40.01
CA GLY A 309 16.62 -6.44 -40.22
C GLY A 309 15.72 -7.67 -39.94
N PRO A 310 16.14 -8.87 -40.35
CA PRO A 310 15.25 -10.03 -40.44
C PRO A 310 14.79 -10.50 -39.05
N ALA A 311 13.53 -10.26 -38.74
CA ALA A 311 12.86 -10.78 -37.55
C ALA A 311 12.58 -12.28 -37.72
N ARG A 312 13.10 -13.08 -36.78
CA ARG A 312 12.76 -14.49 -36.58
C ARG A 312 11.24 -14.66 -36.51
N LYS A 313 10.68 -15.59 -37.30
CA LYS A 313 9.32 -16.10 -37.11
C LYS A 313 9.18 -16.72 -35.72
N PRO A 314 8.23 -16.29 -34.87
CA PRO A 314 7.83 -17.06 -33.70
C PRO A 314 6.63 -17.94 -34.05
N THR A 315 6.72 -19.16 -33.53
CA THR A 315 5.75 -20.25 -33.51
C THR A 315 4.37 -19.84 -33.01
N ASP A 316 3.36 -20.63 -33.38
CA ASP A 316 2.01 -20.60 -32.80
C ASP A 316 2.08 -20.93 -31.29
N ASP A 317 2.36 -19.93 -30.46
CA ASP A 317 2.45 -20.11 -29.01
C ASP A 317 1.06 -20.01 -28.38
N ALA A 318 0.67 -21.10 -27.72
CA ALA A 318 -0.40 -21.09 -26.74
C ALA A 318 -0.15 -19.98 -25.71
N LEU A 319 -1.21 -19.28 -25.29
CA LEU A 319 -1.12 -18.20 -24.31
C LEU A 319 -0.44 -18.73 -23.03
N PRO A 320 0.60 -18.06 -22.49
CA PRO A 320 1.19 -18.47 -21.24
C PRO A 320 0.11 -18.44 -20.14
N PRO A 321 0.01 -19.49 -19.30
CA PRO A 321 -1.01 -19.56 -18.27
C PRO A 321 -0.85 -18.39 -17.31
N LEU A 322 -1.99 -17.84 -16.84
CA LEU A 322 -1.98 -16.85 -15.79
C LEU A 322 -1.21 -17.41 -14.58
N PRO A 323 -0.44 -16.57 -13.87
CA PRO A 323 0.32 -17.04 -12.74
C PRO A 323 -0.61 -17.64 -11.68
N PRO A 324 -0.16 -18.62 -10.88
CA PRO A 324 -1.00 -19.22 -9.86
C PRO A 324 -1.51 -18.15 -8.89
N PRO A 325 -2.77 -18.29 -8.41
CA PRO A 325 -3.35 -17.30 -7.53
C PRO A 325 -2.55 -17.19 -6.23
N ILE A 326 -2.42 -15.97 -5.72
CA ILE A 326 -1.72 -15.71 -4.48
C ILE A 326 -2.60 -16.27 -3.36
N ALA A 327 -2.17 -17.39 -2.77
CA ALA A 327 -2.74 -17.84 -1.50
C ALA A 327 -2.47 -16.75 -0.46
N VAL A 328 -3.46 -15.89 -0.21
CA VAL A 328 -3.42 -14.89 0.85
C VAL A 328 -3.42 -15.66 2.17
N ARG A 329 -2.22 -16.06 2.64
CA ARG A 329 -2.01 -16.36 4.05
C ARG A 329 -2.21 -15.03 4.78
N GLN A 330 -3.45 -14.76 5.18
CA GLN A 330 -3.66 -14.00 6.39
C GLN A 330 -3.00 -14.82 7.48
N ALA A 331 -1.78 -14.46 7.85
CA ALA A 331 -1.13 -15.04 8.99
C ALA A 331 -1.61 -14.25 10.21
N PRO A 332 -2.55 -14.77 11.03
CA PRO A 332 -2.62 -14.32 12.40
C PRO A 332 -1.37 -14.88 13.06
N SER A 333 -0.31 -14.07 13.16
CA SER A 333 0.84 -14.46 13.99
C SER A 333 1.24 -13.34 14.95
N PRO A 334 1.43 -13.66 16.24
CA PRO A 334 1.93 -12.73 17.24
C PRO A 334 3.38 -12.29 17.00
N LEU A 335 4.07 -12.85 15.99
CA LEU A 335 5.50 -12.64 15.73
C LEU A 335 5.81 -11.48 14.77
N ARG A 336 4.83 -10.92 14.04
CA ARG A 336 5.07 -9.76 13.16
C ARG A 336 5.52 -8.50 13.92
N PRO A 337 4.88 -8.11 15.05
CA PRO A 337 5.30 -6.92 15.80
C PRO A 337 6.74 -7.06 16.34
N LEU A 338 7.10 -8.23 16.85
CA LEU A 338 8.44 -8.49 17.36
C LEU A 338 9.49 -8.48 16.25
N ARG A 339 9.22 -9.14 15.11
CA ARG A 339 10.12 -9.12 13.95
C ARG A 339 10.30 -7.72 13.36
N TYR A 340 9.23 -6.92 13.37
CA TYR A 340 9.30 -5.51 12.97
C TYR A 340 10.22 -4.72 13.91
N GLU A 341 10.01 -4.82 15.22
CA GLU A 341 10.81 -4.10 16.22
C GLU A 341 12.28 -4.49 16.18
N LEU A 342 12.60 -5.79 16.01
CA LEU A 342 13.97 -6.27 15.86
C LEU A 342 14.65 -5.72 14.59
N ARG A 343 13.94 -5.73 13.45
CA ARG A 343 14.46 -5.16 12.20
C ARG A 343 14.66 -3.66 12.29
N ARG A 344 13.77 -2.93 12.98
CA ARG A 344 13.92 -1.50 13.22
C ARG A 344 15.15 -1.24 14.09
N ALA A 345 15.26 -1.92 15.23
CA ALA A 345 16.37 -1.75 16.17
C ALA A 345 17.73 -2.01 15.51
N ALA A 346 17.82 -3.02 14.62
CA ALA A 346 19.05 -3.33 13.89
C ALA A 346 19.30 -2.46 12.64
N GLY A 347 18.25 -1.86 12.07
CA GLY A 347 18.34 -1.12 10.80
C GLY A 347 18.67 0.37 10.95
N VAL A 348 18.47 0.95 12.14
CA VAL A 348 18.64 2.40 12.36
C VAL A 348 19.96 2.68 13.07
N GLY A 349 20.85 3.45 12.41
CA GLY A 349 22.17 3.79 12.92
C GLY A 349 22.17 4.62 14.21
N THR A 350 21.11 5.38 14.50
CA THR A 350 21.02 6.28 15.67
C THR A 350 21.12 5.53 16.99
N GLY A 351 20.57 4.32 17.08
CA GLY A 351 20.66 3.48 18.28
C GLY A 351 22.10 3.09 18.62
N TYR A 352 22.88 2.71 17.60
CA TYR A 352 24.28 2.33 17.76
C TYR A 352 25.15 3.52 18.20
N LEU A 353 24.90 4.72 17.66
CA LEU A 353 25.60 5.94 18.07
C LEU A 353 25.31 6.31 19.53
N VAL A 354 24.06 6.18 19.98
CA VAL A 354 23.69 6.41 21.38
C VAL A 354 24.38 5.43 22.31
N VAL A 355 24.39 4.13 21.96
CA VAL A 355 25.11 3.11 22.74
C VAL A 355 26.60 3.43 22.85
N ALA A 356 27.26 3.77 21.73
CA ALA A 356 28.68 4.10 21.73
C ALA A 356 28.98 5.34 22.60
N ALA A 357 28.19 6.41 22.45
CA ALA A 357 28.35 7.64 23.25
C ALA A 357 28.17 7.38 24.75
N VAL A 358 27.19 6.55 25.12
CA VAL A 358 26.93 6.16 26.51
C VAL A 358 28.10 5.36 27.09
N LEU A 359 28.63 4.37 26.37
CA LEU A 359 29.78 3.58 26.82
C LEU A 359 31.02 4.43 27.04
N VAL A 360 31.35 5.33 26.10
CA VAL A 360 32.49 6.25 26.24
C VAL A 360 32.32 7.19 27.42
N THR A 361 31.12 7.76 27.59
CA THR A 361 30.84 8.68 28.70
C THR A 361 30.89 7.96 30.04
N SER A 362 30.36 6.74 30.13
CA SER A 362 30.43 5.88 31.33
C SER A 362 31.87 5.60 31.72
N ALA A 363 32.70 5.13 30.78
CA ALA A 363 34.09 4.76 31.03
C ALA A 363 34.94 5.95 31.48
N LEU A 364 34.79 7.10 30.83
CA LEU A 364 35.48 8.33 31.22
C LEU A 364 35.08 8.81 32.61
N LEU A 365 33.78 8.74 32.92
CA LEU A 365 33.25 9.17 34.21
C LEU A 365 33.66 8.22 35.34
N SER A 366 33.69 6.90 35.07
CA SER A 366 34.18 5.89 36.00
C SER A 366 35.64 6.14 36.39
N VAL A 367 36.52 6.40 35.41
CA VAL A 367 37.94 6.75 35.64
C VAL A 367 38.06 8.07 36.43
N LEU A 368 37.26 9.07 36.09
CA LEU A 368 37.27 10.36 36.80
C LEU A 368 36.85 10.20 38.27
N LEU A 369 35.81 9.42 38.54
CA LEU A 369 35.33 9.14 39.90
C LEU A 369 36.36 8.35 40.71
N ALA A 370 37.05 7.40 40.08
CA ALA A 370 38.14 6.66 40.71
C ALA A 370 39.31 7.58 41.09
N ARG A 371 39.62 8.58 40.26
CA ARG A 371 40.65 9.60 40.57
C ARG A 371 40.32 10.43 41.81
N ILE A 372 39.04 10.66 42.10
CA ILE A 372 38.57 11.47 43.23
C ILE A 372 38.63 10.69 44.56
N GLY A 373 38.78 9.36 44.53
CA GLY A 373 39.16 8.52 45.68
C GLY A 373 38.11 8.32 46.79
N HIS A 374 36.95 8.97 46.71
CA HIS A 374 35.90 8.93 47.74
C HIS A 374 34.62 8.19 47.35
N THR A 375 34.61 7.49 46.21
CA THR A 375 33.39 6.85 45.69
C THR A 375 33.34 5.34 46.02
N PRO A 376 32.23 4.85 46.60
CA PRO A 376 32.06 3.43 46.88
C PRO A 376 32.03 2.60 45.58
N GLN A 377 32.64 1.41 45.62
CA GLN A 377 32.86 0.53 44.47
C GLN A 377 31.63 0.26 43.57
N PRO A 378 30.41 0.05 44.09
CA PRO A 378 29.22 -0.14 43.25
C PRO A 378 28.87 1.08 42.38
N TYR A 379 29.17 2.29 42.84
CA TYR A 379 28.92 3.52 42.11
C TYR A 379 30.00 3.79 41.05
N LEU A 380 31.23 3.32 41.29
CA LEU A 380 32.32 3.34 40.32
C LEU A 380 32.02 2.46 39.10
N LEU A 381 31.51 1.25 39.33
CA LEU A 381 31.17 0.28 38.27
C LEU A 381 29.90 0.66 37.48
N ALA A 382 29.08 1.54 38.03
CA ALA A 382 27.90 2.10 37.38
C ALA A 382 28.16 3.50 36.77
N ALA A 383 29.39 4.01 36.90
CA ALA A 383 29.78 5.39 36.58
C ALA A 383 28.75 6.41 37.10
N TRP A 384 28.34 6.27 38.36
CA TRP A 384 27.26 7.06 38.94
C TRP A 384 27.81 8.08 39.95
N PRO A 385 27.92 9.37 39.59
CA PRO A 385 28.26 10.42 40.54
C PRO A 385 27.09 10.65 41.50
N GLN A 386 27.38 10.84 42.79
CA GLN A 386 26.34 11.05 43.81
C GLN A 386 25.46 12.28 43.55
N ASP A 387 25.98 13.29 42.84
CA ASP A 387 25.26 14.52 42.50
C ASP A 387 24.30 14.37 41.30
N PHE A 388 24.40 13.26 40.55
CA PHE A 388 23.57 13.05 39.37
C PHE A 388 22.34 12.20 39.68
N PRO A 389 21.16 12.58 39.14
CA PRO A 389 19.91 11.88 39.43
C PRO A 389 19.88 10.46 38.85
N LEU A 390 20.59 10.22 37.74
CA LEU A 390 20.72 8.93 37.07
C LEU A 390 22.12 8.76 36.47
N PRO A 391 22.63 7.52 36.39
CA PRO A 391 23.87 7.23 35.69
C PRO A 391 23.72 7.40 34.17
N PRO A 392 24.82 7.69 33.43
CA PRO A 392 24.79 7.87 31.98
C PRO A 392 24.15 6.69 31.23
N ALA A 393 24.39 5.48 31.69
CA ALA A 393 23.80 4.26 31.14
C ALA A 393 22.27 4.24 31.25
N ALA A 394 21.70 4.64 32.40
CA ALA A 394 20.26 4.64 32.62
C ALA A 394 19.56 5.73 31.80
N LEU A 395 20.20 6.88 31.63
CA LEU A 395 19.74 7.93 30.72
C LEU A 395 19.77 7.46 29.26
N GLY A 396 20.85 6.78 28.86
CA GLY A 396 20.98 6.14 27.55
C GLY A 396 19.88 5.10 27.27
N ALA A 397 19.60 4.23 28.24
CA ALA A 397 18.53 3.24 28.15
C ALA A 397 17.15 3.91 27.99
N GLY A 398 16.87 4.96 28.75
CA GLY A 398 15.65 5.76 28.63
C GLY A 398 15.51 6.45 27.27
N LEU A 399 16.60 7.02 26.75
CA LEU A 399 16.64 7.63 25.43
C LEU A 399 16.40 6.60 24.31
N LEU A 400 17.03 5.43 24.37
CA LEU A 400 16.82 4.34 23.41
C LEU A 400 15.34 3.87 23.42
N GLY A 401 14.74 3.78 24.60
CA GLY A 401 13.32 3.54 24.77
C GLY A 401 12.44 4.63 24.14
N ALA A 402 12.77 5.90 24.32
CA ALA A 402 12.03 7.02 23.72
C ALA A 402 12.15 7.04 22.19
N ILE A 403 13.35 6.80 21.65
CA ILE A 403 13.65 6.73 20.20
C ILE A 403 12.85 5.60 19.54
N ALA A 404 12.66 4.47 20.22
CA ALA A 404 11.82 3.37 19.74
C ALA A 404 10.37 3.80 19.42
N PHE A 405 9.89 4.89 20.01
CA PHE A 405 8.60 5.48 19.63
C PHE A 405 8.72 6.59 18.58
N GLY A 406 9.72 7.48 18.68
CA GLY A 406 9.89 8.60 17.73
C GLY A 406 10.22 8.21 16.30
N GLU A 407 11.03 7.17 16.11
CA GLU A 407 11.45 6.70 14.79
C GLU A 407 10.30 6.13 13.94
N GLU A 408 9.19 5.72 14.60
CA GLU A 408 7.99 5.21 13.92
C GLU A 408 7.31 6.28 13.04
N PHE A 409 7.43 7.55 13.42
CA PHE A 409 6.90 8.68 12.64
C PHE A 409 7.82 9.09 11.49
N ARG A 410 9.12 8.79 11.57
CA ARG A 410 10.11 9.13 10.52
C ARG A 410 10.10 8.17 9.34
N HIS A 411 9.67 6.91 9.53
CA HIS A 411 9.72 5.88 8.50
C HIS A 411 8.36 5.19 8.28
N PRO A 412 7.33 5.91 7.79
CA PRO A 412 5.98 5.37 7.58
C PRO A 412 5.92 4.23 6.57
N ALA A 413 6.92 4.11 5.67
CA ALA A 413 7.01 3.06 4.65
C ALA A 413 7.11 1.63 5.22
N LEU A 414 7.57 1.46 6.46
CA LEU A 414 7.60 0.15 7.14
C LEU A 414 6.27 -0.18 7.86
N ALA A 415 5.34 0.78 7.92
CA ALA A 415 3.99 0.65 8.48
C ALA A 415 2.92 0.41 7.39
N ALA A 416 3.33 -0.20 6.26
CA ALA A 416 2.54 -0.37 5.04
C ALA A 416 1.19 -1.09 5.19
N ASP A 417 0.87 -1.63 6.37
CA ASP A 417 -0.29 -2.50 6.56
C ASP A 417 -1.36 -1.94 7.51
N ARG A 418 -1.12 -0.80 8.16
CA ARG A 418 -2.08 -0.26 9.14
C ARG A 418 -1.97 1.26 9.22
N GLY A 419 -3.02 1.96 8.81
CA GLY A 419 -3.10 3.43 8.91
C GLY A 419 -2.59 3.90 10.26
N THR A 420 -1.63 4.83 10.27
CA THR A 420 -1.01 5.49 11.44
C THR A 420 -1.49 4.91 12.77
N VAL A 421 -0.96 3.75 13.19
CA VAL A 421 -1.49 3.02 14.35
C VAL A 421 -0.81 3.50 15.62
N PRO A 422 -1.51 4.25 16.48
CA PRO A 422 -1.39 4.01 17.90
C PRO A 422 -2.34 2.85 18.25
N ARG A 423 -1.94 1.97 19.20
CA ARG A 423 -2.86 1.17 20.06
C ARG A 423 -3.15 -0.30 19.72
N ARG A 424 -2.20 -1.08 19.19
CA ARG A 424 -2.24 -2.55 19.40
C ARG A 424 -1.31 -2.96 20.54
N LEU A 425 -1.87 -3.57 21.59
CA LEU A 425 -1.12 -4.06 22.76
C LEU A 425 0.06 -4.96 22.36
N GLY A 426 -0.07 -5.74 21.29
CA GLY A 426 1.02 -6.59 20.78
C GLY A 426 2.24 -5.83 20.25
N LEU A 427 2.07 -4.60 19.72
CA LEU A 427 3.20 -3.76 19.31
C LEU A 427 3.86 -3.09 20.51
N LEU A 428 3.07 -2.63 21.49
CA LEU A 428 3.61 -2.13 22.75
C LEU A 428 4.41 -3.23 23.47
N ALA A 429 3.89 -4.45 23.56
CA ALA A 429 4.58 -5.58 24.17
C ALA A 429 5.91 -5.89 23.45
N ALA A 430 5.91 -5.87 22.12
CA ALA A 430 7.13 -6.03 21.33
C ALA A 430 8.14 -4.90 21.60
N LYS A 431 7.69 -3.64 21.69
CA LYS A 431 8.54 -2.48 22.03
C LYS A 431 9.15 -2.61 23.42
N LEU A 432 8.35 -2.94 24.43
CA LEU A 432 8.83 -3.15 25.80
C LEU A 432 9.82 -4.31 25.88
N LEU A 433 9.57 -5.40 25.16
CA LEU A 433 10.49 -6.55 25.12
C LEU A 433 11.82 -6.18 24.46
N VAL A 434 11.80 -5.60 23.25
CA VAL A 434 13.03 -5.24 22.52
C VAL A 434 13.81 -4.16 23.27
N SER A 435 13.13 -3.11 23.78
CA SER A 435 13.79 -2.08 24.58
C SER A 435 14.38 -2.62 25.88
N GLY A 436 13.70 -3.56 26.54
CA GLY A 436 14.21 -4.25 27.73
C GLY A 436 15.46 -5.09 27.43
N VAL A 437 15.46 -5.84 26.33
CA VAL A 437 16.65 -6.61 25.89
C VAL A 437 17.80 -5.67 25.53
N THR A 438 17.56 -4.57 24.83
CA THR A 438 18.62 -3.59 24.51
C THR A 438 19.17 -2.93 25.76
N ALA A 439 18.33 -2.63 26.76
CA ALA A 439 18.77 -2.07 28.03
C ALA A 439 19.60 -3.07 28.83
N LEU A 440 19.24 -4.35 28.82
CA LEU A 440 20.02 -5.42 29.44
C LEU A 440 21.40 -5.56 28.79
N VAL A 441 21.47 -5.57 27.46
CA VAL A 441 22.76 -5.62 26.74
C VAL A 441 23.61 -4.40 27.07
N LEU A 442 23.03 -3.21 27.05
CA LEU A 442 23.72 -1.98 27.43
C LEU A 442 24.24 -2.04 28.88
N ALA A 443 23.43 -2.54 29.81
CA ALA A 443 23.78 -2.66 31.23
C ALA A 443 24.99 -3.58 31.47
N VAL A 444 25.10 -4.67 30.69
CA VAL A 444 26.24 -5.60 30.77
C VAL A 444 27.48 -4.98 30.11
N LEU A 445 27.32 -4.36 28.94
CA LEU A 445 28.42 -3.71 28.23
C LEU A 445 29.02 -2.55 29.04
N THR A 446 28.20 -1.73 29.70
CA THR A 446 28.70 -0.60 30.51
C THR A 446 29.55 -1.08 31.67
N VAL A 447 29.07 -2.07 32.45
CA VAL A 447 29.83 -2.61 33.58
C VAL A 447 31.12 -3.28 33.10
N GLY A 448 31.08 -4.00 31.97
CA GLY A 448 32.26 -4.61 31.35
C GLY A 448 33.29 -3.57 30.92
N CYS A 449 32.88 -2.55 30.18
CA CYS A 449 33.75 -1.47 29.72
C CYS A 449 34.33 -0.66 30.88
N ASP A 450 33.51 -0.32 31.89
CA ASP A 450 33.96 0.44 33.06
C ASP A 450 34.98 -0.37 33.88
N LEU A 451 34.75 -1.68 34.06
CA LEU A 451 35.67 -2.57 34.76
C LEU A 451 36.99 -2.76 34.01
N GLU A 452 36.94 -2.94 32.68
CA GLU A 452 38.12 -3.04 31.83
C GLU A 452 38.93 -1.74 31.85
N MET A 453 38.26 -0.60 31.75
CA MET A 453 38.91 0.71 31.79
C MET A 453 39.57 0.99 33.15
N LEU A 454 38.90 0.67 34.25
CA LEU A 454 39.47 0.79 35.59
C LEU A 454 40.67 -0.15 35.78
N TYR A 455 40.60 -1.38 35.26
CA TYR A 455 41.72 -2.33 35.28
C TYR A 455 42.94 -1.79 34.53
N LEU A 456 42.74 -1.19 33.35
CA LEU A 456 43.81 -0.63 32.53
C LEU A 456 44.49 0.58 33.20
N VAL A 457 43.74 1.43 33.91
CA VAL A 457 44.27 2.68 34.47
C VAL A 457 44.83 2.50 35.90
N TYR A 458 44.17 1.71 36.74
CA TYR A 458 44.48 1.60 38.18
C TYR A 458 44.88 0.18 38.63
N GLY A 459 44.87 -0.81 37.73
CA GLY A 459 45.26 -2.18 38.05
C GLY A 459 44.21 -2.97 38.85
N ARG A 460 44.66 -4.02 39.54
CA ARG A 460 43.79 -5.05 40.14
C ARG A 460 43.17 -4.68 41.49
N GLU A 461 43.58 -3.55 42.08
CA GLU A 461 43.19 -3.16 43.45
C GLU A 461 41.72 -2.69 43.54
N LEU A 462 41.14 -2.20 42.45
CA LEU A 462 39.76 -1.70 42.39
C LEU A 462 38.76 -2.67 41.72
N THR A 463 39.21 -3.85 41.27
CA THR A 463 38.40 -4.79 40.46
C THR A 463 37.87 -6.01 41.22
N GLY A 464 37.95 -6.01 42.55
CA GLY A 464 37.38 -7.10 43.38
C GLY A 464 35.87 -7.19 43.24
N VAL A 465 35.31 -8.40 43.08
CA VAL A 465 33.85 -8.57 43.00
C VAL A 465 33.23 -8.41 44.41
N PRO A 466 32.27 -7.49 44.62
CA PRO A 466 31.59 -7.33 45.90
C PRO A 466 30.84 -8.60 46.33
N ALA A 467 30.79 -8.87 47.64
CA ALA A 467 30.05 -10.03 48.18
C ALA A 467 28.53 -10.01 47.84
N ASP A 468 27.96 -8.81 47.64
CA ASP A 468 26.54 -8.60 47.27
C ASP A 468 26.29 -8.42 45.76
N TRP A 469 27.20 -8.89 44.90
CA TRP A 469 27.15 -8.67 43.44
C TRP A 469 25.82 -9.04 42.77
N LEU A 470 25.17 -10.12 43.21
CA LEU A 470 23.89 -10.57 42.67
C LEU A 470 22.75 -9.56 42.95
N SER A 471 22.72 -8.96 44.12
CA SER A 471 21.70 -7.96 44.47
C SER A 471 21.95 -6.64 43.75
N LEU A 472 23.22 -6.24 43.61
CA LEU A 472 23.62 -5.02 42.92
C LEU A 472 23.35 -5.10 41.42
N SER A 473 23.69 -6.24 40.79
CA SER A 473 23.39 -6.49 39.38
C SER A 473 21.89 -6.54 39.09
N ALA A 474 21.08 -7.15 39.98
CA ALA A 474 19.63 -7.13 39.85
C ALA A 474 19.04 -5.71 39.93
N GLY A 475 19.53 -4.88 40.84
CA GLY A 475 19.12 -3.47 40.94
C GLY A 475 19.53 -2.62 39.76
N TRP A 476 20.77 -2.81 39.29
CA TRP A 476 21.28 -2.18 38.07
C TRP A 476 20.44 -2.51 36.84
N ILE A 477 20.19 -3.80 36.61
CA ILE A 477 19.37 -4.27 35.48
C ILE A 477 17.94 -3.75 35.60
N GLY A 478 17.35 -3.79 36.80
CA GLY A 478 16.00 -3.28 37.06
C GLY A 478 15.87 -1.78 36.76
N LEU A 479 16.84 -0.98 37.17
CA LEU A 479 16.91 0.46 36.88
C LEU A 479 17.01 0.71 35.37
N MET A 480 17.91 0.01 34.68
CA MET A 480 18.15 0.15 33.24
C MET A 480 16.90 -0.20 32.42
N VAL A 481 16.28 -1.36 32.70
CA VAL A 481 15.04 -1.80 32.03
C VAL A 481 13.88 -0.86 32.36
N GLY A 482 13.75 -0.42 33.61
CA GLY A 482 12.70 0.50 34.03
C GLY A 482 12.82 1.87 33.36
N CYS A 483 14.02 2.42 33.22
CA CYS A 483 14.26 3.66 32.47
C CYS A 483 13.90 3.49 30.98
N ALA A 484 14.29 2.38 30.35
CA ALA A 484 13.94 2.10 28.96
C ALA A 484 12.41 2.01 28.76
N TRP A 485 11.70 1.29 29.63
CA TRP A 485 10.25 1.17 29.57
C TRP A 485 9.54 2.50 29.85
N ALA A 486 10.04 3.31 30.79
CA ALA A 486 9.51 4.64 31.06
C ALA A 486 9.65 5.53 29.82
N GLY A 487 10.80 5.48 29.13
CA GLY A 487 11.02 6.19 27.86
C GLY A 487 10.05 5.76 26.76
N VAL A 488 9.83 4.46 26.58
CA VAL A 488 8.85 3.92 25.60
C VAL A 488 7.43 4.39 25.90
N LEU A 489 6.99 4.25 27.16
CA LEU A 489 5.61 4.56 27.55
C LEU A 489 5.33 6.06 27.50
N ALA A 490 6.24 6.89 28.02
CA ALA A 490 6.10 8.33 28.01
C ALA A 490 6.15 8.89 26.58
N ALA A 491 7.10 8.45 25.75
CA ALA A 491 7.12 8.84 24.34
C ALA A 491 5.83 8.40 23.61
N GLY A 492 5.27 7.25 24.00
CA GLY A 492 3.99 6.74 23.51
C GLY A 492 2.78 7.61 23.86
N ILE A 493 2.73 8.12 25.09
CA ILE A 493 1.65 8.99 25.59
C ILE A 493 1.74 10.38 24.95
N PHE A 494 2.91 10.98 24.99
CA PHE A 494 3.14 12.37 24.54
C PHE A 494 3.43 12.50 23.05
N ARG A 495 3.61 11.37 22.35
CA ARG A 495 3.99 11.31 20.92
C ARG A 495 5.26 12.11 20.61
N SER A 496 6.20 12.12 21.54
CA SER A 496 7.44 12.89 21.44
C SER A 496 8.59 12.20 22.15
N THR A 497 9.73 12.10 21.48
CA THR A 497 10.98 11.56 22.05
C THR A 497 11.51 12.45 23.16
N THR A 498 11.43 13.77 23.00
CA THR A 498 11.90 14.74 23.99
C THR A 498 11.06 14.69 25.25
N ALA A 499 9.73 14.53 25.11
CA ALA A 499 8.83 14.32 26.24
C ALA A 499 9.08 12.97 26.93
N GLY A 500 9.41 11.92 26.16
CA GLY A 500 9.80 10.62 26.69
C GLY A 500 11.06 10.69 27.56
N LEU A 501 12.10 11.37 27.08
CA LEU A 501 13.34 11.57 27.84
C LEU A 501 13.12 12.44 29.08
N ALA A 502 12.34 13.52 28.95
CA ALA A 502 12.00 14.39 30.08
C ALA A 502 11.26 13.61 31.19
N ALA A 503 10.39 12.66 30.83
CA ALA A 503 9.71 11.82 31.81
C ALA A 503 10.68 10.88 32.55
N VAL A 504 11.71 10.35 31.89
CA VAL A 504 12.75 9.52 32.53
C VAL A 504 13.53 10.34 33.57
N LEU A 505 13.85 11.60 33.27
CA LEU A 505 14.51 12.53 34.20
C LEU A 505 13.58 13.03 35.31
N ALA A 506 12.28 13.14 35.05
CA ALA A 506 11.30 13.58 36.04
C ALA A 506 11.12 12.58 37.19
N VAL A 507 11.34 11.28 36.97
CA VAL A 507 11.23 10.25 38.02
C VAL A 507 12.17 10.54 39.21
N PRO A 508 13.50 10.62 39.04
CA PRO A 508 14.41 10.90 40.15
C PRO A 508 14.28 12.34 40.70
N ILE A 509 13.95 13.32 39.86
CA ILE A 509 13.96 14.75 40.26
C ILE A 509 12.67 15.16 40.98
N LEU A 510 11.51 14.64 40.53
CA LEU A 510 10.20 15.07 41.03
C LEU A 510 9.47 13.97 41.79
N VAL A 511 9.49 12.74 41.29
CA VAL A 511 8.71 11.63 41.87
C VAL A 511 9.36 11.08 43.14
N VAL A 512 10.68 10.87 43.14
CA VAL A 512 11.42 10.40 44.33
C VAL A 512 11.23 11.31 45.55
N PRO A 513 11.48 12.63 45.48
CA PRO A 513 11.31 13.50 46.65
C PRO A 513 9.84 13.63 47.08
N LEU A 514 8.89 13.57 46.14
CA LEU A 514 7.46 13.56 46.45
C LEU A 514 7.03 12.28 47.18
N VAL A 515 7.54 11.12 46.75
CA VAL A 515 7.30 9.83 47.40
C VAL A 515 7.92 9.80 48.80
N GLN A 516 9.14 10.32 48.96
CA GLN A 516 9.78 10.44 50.29
C GLN A 516 8.98 11.36 51.21
N LYS A 517 8.58 12.55 50.74
CA LYS A 517 7.78 13.51 51.51
C LYS A 517 6.41 12.98 51.91
N THR A 518 5.81 12.12 51.08
CA THR A 518 4.51 11.49 51.39
C THR A 518 4.65 10.30 52.34
N LEU A 519 5.76 9.57 52.29
CA LEU A 519 6.10 8.50 53.24
C LEU A 519 6.49 9.03 54.63
N GLU A 520 7.06 10.24 54.70
CA GLU A 520 7.43 10.92 55.96
C GLU A 520 6.27 11.69 56.64
N GLY A 521 5.08 11.73 56.02
CA GLY A 521 3.90 12.41 56.54
C GLY A 521 3.26 11.71 57.77
N PRO A 522 2.56 12.47 58.65
CA PRO A 522 2.03 11.95 59.93
C PRO A 522 0.97 10.83 59.78
N SER A 523 0.37 10.66 58.60
CA SER A 523 -0.66 9.65 58.32
C SER A 523 -0.14 8.27 57.92
N VAL A 524 1.19 8.05 57.88
CA VAL A 524 1.80 6.76 57.45
C VAL A 524 2.45 6.00 58.61
N ARG A 525 2.41 6.50 59.86
CA ARG A 525 2.89 5.77 61.05
C ARG A 525 2.13 4.45 61.32
N THR A 526 0.98 4.23 60.70
CA THR A 526 0.27 2.93 60.69
C THR A 526 0.73 1.95 59.60
N ALA A 527 1.55 2.39 58.63
CA ALA A 527 2.14 1.55 57.58
C ALA A 527 3.61 1.18 57.83
N ALA A 528 4.20 1.60 58.95
CA ALA A 528 5.55 1.18 59.36
C ALA A 528 5.68 -0.36 59.45
N GLY A 529 4.59 -1.07 59.75
CA GLY A 529 4.53 -2.54 59.73
C GLY A 529 4.18 -3.17 58.38
N PHE A 530 3.90 -2.41 57.32
CA PHE A 530 3.55 -2.97 56.01
C PHE A 530 4.77 -3.56 55.30
N SER A 531 5.95 -2.90 55.38
CA SER A 531 7.18 -3.45 54.79
C SER A 531 7.68 -4.70 55.52
N GLU A 532 7.42 -4.80 56.84
CA GLU A 532 7.68 -5.99 57.65
C GLU A 532 6.67 -7.11 57.39
N ARG A 533 5.37 -6.82 57.29
CA ARG A 533 4.34 -7.81 56.94
C ARG A 533 4.46 -8.33 55.51
N LEU A 534 4.90 -7.50 54.57
CA LEU A 534 5.20 -7.95 53.20
C LEU A 534 6.44 -8.86 53.18
N ARG A 535 7.39 -8.63 54.09
CA ARG A 535 8.56 -9.49 54.30
C ARG A 535 8.16 -10.84 54.90
N GLU A 536 7.21 -10.87 55.83
CA GLU A 536 6.66 -12.11 56.41
C GLU A 536 5.78 -12.90 55.42
N LEU A 537 4.95 -12.24 54.60
CA LEU A 537 4.10 -12.91 53.60
C LEU A 537 4.87 -13.52 52.42
N VAL A 538 6.06 -13.01 52.10
CA VAL A 538 6.90 -13.49 50.98
C VAL A 538 7.85 -14.61 51.40
N LEU A 539 8.09 -14.81 52.71
CA LEU A 539 8.85 -15.94 53.26
C LEU A 539 8.03 -17.24 53.38
N MET A 540 6.97 -17.40 52.59
CA MET A 540 6.30 -18.69 52.41
C MET A 540 7.24 -19.58 51.58
N GLN A 541 7.98 -20.45 52.27
CA GLN A 541 9.05 -21.30 51.72
C GLN A 541 8.67 -21.95 50.39
N TRP A 542 9.35 -21.53 49.31
CA TRP A 542 9.07 -22.02 47.96
C TRP A 542 10.18 -22.99 47.53
N PRO A 543 9.86 -24.23 47.09
CA PRO A 543 10.79 -25.36 47.09
C PRO A 543 11.93 -25.31 46.04
N PHE A 544 12.09 -24.21 45.30
CA PHE A 544 13.02 -24.10 44.18
C PHE A 544 14.13 -23.03 44.34
N GLY A 545 14.36 -22.50 45.54
CA GLY A 545 15.46 -21.55 45.78
C GLY A 545 15.29 -20.17 45.13
N GLY A 546 14.07 -19.85 44.66
CA GLY A 546 13.70 -18.54 44.09
C GLY A 546 13.69 -17.39 45.09
N GLU A 547 13.80 -17.69 46.39
CA GLU A 547 13.80 -16.72 47.49
C GLU A 547 14.92 -15.68 47.36
N ARG A 548 16.08 -16.06 46.81
CA ARG A 548 17.21 -15.14 46.59
C ARG A 548 16.91 -14.09 45.50
N TYR A 549 16.19 -14.47 44.46
CA TYR A 549 15.78 -13.55 43.39
C TYR A 549 14.61 -12.66 43.81
N LEU A 550 13.66 -13.20 44.59
CA LEU A 550 12.58 -12.41 45.20
C LEU A 550 13.10 -11.42 46.23
N ALA A 551 14.03 -11.83 47.10
CA ALA A 551 14.67 -10.93 48.07
C ALA A 551 15.48 -9.82 47.39
N ALA A 552 16.18 -10.13 46.29
CA ALA A 552 16.83 -9.12 45.46
C ALA A 552 15.82 -8.14 44.85
N GLY A 553 14.72 -8.63 44.26
CA GLY A 553 13.65 -7.79 43.71
C GLY A 553 12.99 -6.87 44.74
N VAL A 554 12.71 -7.38 45.95
CA VAL A 554 12.16 -6.60 47.06
C VAL A 554 13.14 -5.53 47.54
N ARG A 555 14.45 -5.81 47.58
CA ARG A 555 15.47 -4.79 47.90
C ARG A 555 15.55 -3.68 46.86
N VAL A 556 15.38 -4.01 45.59
CA VAL A 556 15.36 -3.01 44.49
C VAL A 556 14.15 -2.10 44.60
N ILE A 557 12.98 -2.66 44.94
CA ILE A 557 11.75 -1.88 45.18
C ILE A 557 11.86 -1.03 46.46
N ALA A 558 12.57 -1.53 47.48
CA ALA A 558 12.79 -0.82 48.74
C ALA A 558 13.75 0.36 48.62
N GLN A 559 14.53 0.48 47.53
CA GLN A 559 15.31 1.69 47.27
C GLN A 559 14.38 2.83 46.80
N PRO A 560 14.61 4.08 47.25
CA PRO A 560 13.71 5.21 46.96
C PRO A 560 13.54 5.46 45.46
N VAL A 561 14.60 5.26 44.68
CA VAL A 561 14.58 5.40 43.22
C VAL A 561 13.80 4.26 42.55
N GLY A 562 13.97 3.01 43.02
CA GLY A 562 13.28 1.84 42.47
C GLY A 562 11.78 1.84 42.73
N GLY A 563 11.36 2.24 43.94
CA GLY A 563 9.94 2.42 44.28
C GLY A 563 9.27 3.52 43.45
N ALA A 564 9.93 4.67 43.30
CA ALA A 564 9.43 5.78 42.48
C ALA A 564 9.32 5.42 41.00
N LEU A 565 10.30 4.67 40.47
CA LEU A 565 10.29 4.19 39.09
C LEU A 565 9.15 3.20 38.83
N MET A 566 8.90 2.27 39.76
CA MET A 566 7.77 1.32 39.66
C MET A 566 6.41 2.03 39.70
N LEU A 567 6.23 3.01 40.58
CA LEU A 567 5.02 3.84 40.62
C LEU A 567 4.82 4.62 39.31
N SER A 568 5.89 5.24 38.80
CA SER A 568 5.86 5.96 37.53
C SER A 568 5.52 5.04 36.34
N LEU A 569 6.15 3.87 36.26
CA LEU A 569 5.85 2.85 35.24
C LEU A 569 4.38 2.39 35.30
N THR A 570 3.86 2.16 36.50
CA THR A 570 2.46 1.74 36.70
C THR A 570 1.50 2.84 36.26
N ALA A 571 1.78 4.10 36.61
CA ALA A 571 0.98 5.25 36.19
C ALA A 571 1.02 5.45 34.66
N LEU A 572 2.20 5.37 34.05
CA LEU A 572 2.38 5.46 32.60
C LEU A 572 1.68 4.32 31.86
N LEU A 573 1.76 3.09 32.37
CA LEU A 573 1.06 1.94 31.80
C LEU A 573 -0.46 2.13 31.88
N CYS A 574 -0.98 2.55 33.04
CA CYS A 574 -2.41 2.83 33.21
C CYS A 574 -2.88 3.96 32.28
N ALA A 575 -2.13 5.06 32.18
CA ALA A 575 -2.44 6.17 31.29
C ALA A 575 -2.45 5.73 29.81
N TYR A 576 -1.47 4.92 29.41
CA TYR A 576 -1.43 4.35 28.07
C TYR A 576 -2.65 3.44 27.80
N LEU A 577 -2.99 2.54 28.73
CA LEU A 577 -4.14 1.65 28.61
C LEU A 577 -5.46 2.43 28.54
N LEU A 578 -5.66 3.42 29.41
CA LEU A 578 -6.85 4.29 29.40
C LEU A 578 -6.98 5.06 28.08
N MET A 579 -5.88 5.61 27.56
CA MET A 579 -5.88 6.24 26.24
C MET A 579 -6.28 5.25 25.16
N THR A 580 -5.78 4.00 25.20
CA THR A 580 -6.11 2.97 24.20
C THR A 580 -7.57 2.54 24.25
N LEU A 581 -8.17 2.44 25.43
CA LEU A 581 -9.57 2.04 25.64
C LEU A 581 -10.54 3.15 25.20
N ARG A 582 -10.25 4.42 25.52
CA ARG A 582 -11.13 5.57 25.24
C ARG A 582 -11.39 5.84 23.75
N SER A 583 -10.53 5.38 22.85
CA SER A 583 -10.77 5.51 21.39
C SER A 583 -11.40 4.30 20.73
N ARG A 584 -11.67 3.21 21.46
CA ARG A 584 -12.49 2.12 20.90
C ARG A 584 -13.98 2.38 21.05
N VAL A 585 -14.33 3.34 21.92
CA VAL A 585 -15.71 3.71 22.27
C VAL A 585 -16.19 4.95 21.48
N ARG A 586 -15.27 5.68 20.85
CA ARG A 586 -15.57 6.72 19.85
C ARG A 586 -15.33 6.16 18.47
#